data_AF-A0A2H0RR04-F1
#
_entry.id   AF-A0A2H0RR04-F1
#
_cell.length_a   1.000
_cell.length_b   1.000
_cell.length_c   1.000
_cell.angle_alpha   90.00
_cell.angle_beta   90.00
_cell.angle_gamma   90.00
#
_symmetry.space_group_name_H-M   'P 1'
#
loop_
_entity.id
_entity.type
_entity.pdbx_description
1 polymer ?
#
loop_
_entity_poly.entity_id
_entity_poly.type
_entity_poly.pdbx_seq_one_letter_code
_entity_poly.pdbx_strand_id
1 'polypeptide(L)' 'MDQSDIQKRIEDFLQELEVPSFIVFGWKKGADEAGKAQFGIVSSYHKVPPQAAIKGMSWALNDFISRSL' A
#
# COMPACT_ATOMS: atom_id res chain seq x y z
N MET A 1 -12.92 4.69 -7.82
CA MET A 1 -12.53 5.37 -6.55
C MET A 1 -11.34 6.24 -6.87
N ASP A 2 -11.15 7.38 -6.23
CA ASP A 2 -9.92 8.14 -6.40
C ASP A 2 -8.85 7.63 -5.43
N GLN A 3 -7.58 7.82 -5.78
CA GLN A 3 -6.43 7.37 -4.97
C GLN A 3 -6.43 8.01 -3.57
N SER A 4 -6.89 9.26 -3.49
CA SER A 4 -7.03 10.04 -2.26
C SER A 4 -8.04 9.42 -1.27
N ASP A 5 -9.19 8.95 -1.77
CA ASP A 5 -10.23 8.31 -0.96
C ASP A 5 -9.74 7.00 -0.34
N ILE A 6 -8.98 6.22 -1.12
CA ILE A 6 -8.42 4.94 -0.67
C ILE A 6 -7.33 5.17 0.36
N GLN A 7 -6.47 6.17 0.16
CA GLN A 7 -5.45 6.51 1.13
C GLN A 7 -6.06 6.89 2.48
N LYS A 8 -7.09 7.76 2.50
CA LYS A 8 -7.78 8.13 3.74
C LYS A 8 -8.38 6.92 4.45
N ARG A 9 -9.08 6.04 3.73
CA ARG A 9 -9.65 4.82 4.33
C ARG A 9 -8.59 3.92 4.96
N ILE A 10 -7.43 3.80 4.34
CA ILE A 10 -6.32 3.00 4.88
C ILE A 10 -5.72 3.68 6.10
N GLU A 11 -5.56 5.00 6.08
CA GLU A 11 -5.07 5.77 7.23
C GLU A 11 -6.03 5.65 8.43
N ASP A 12 -7.34 5.80 8.21
CA ASP A 12 -8.36 5.64 9.25
C ASP A 12 -8.34 4.22 9.84
N PHE A 13 -8.27 3.20 8.98
CA PHE A 13 -8.15 1.79 9.42
C PHE A 13 -6.89 1.54 10.26
N LEU A 14 -5.75 2.10 9.85
CA LEU A 14 -4.50 1.99 10.60
C LEU A 14 -4.57 2.70 11.96
N GLN A 15 -5.33 3.79 12.06
CA GLN A 15 -5.57 4.47 13.33
C GLN A 15 -6.47 3.65 14.26
N GLU A 16 -7.55 3.05 13.73
CA GLU A 16 -8.47 2.18 14.48
C GLU A 16 -7.79 0.94 15.06
N LEU A 17 -6.80 0.41 14.34
CA LEU A 17 -6.02 -0.76 14.78
C LEU A 17 -5.17 -0.48 16.04
N GLU A 18 -4.86 0.79 16.34
CA GLU A 18 -3.99 1.26 17.43
C GLU A 18 -2.58 0.63 17.52
N VAL A 19 -2.21 -0.27 16.60
CA VAL A 19 -0.91 -0.93 16.55
C VAL A 19 0.06 -0.23 15.59
N PRO A 20 1.34 -0.06 15.98
CA PRO A 20 2.36 0.43 15.08
C PRO A 20 2.52 -0.49 13.88
N SER A 21 2.12 -0.01 12.69
CA SER A 21 2.04 -0.83 11.49
C SER A 21 2.19 -0.01 10.22
N PHE A 22 2.50 -0.69 9.11
CA PHE A 22 2.49 -0.12 7.77
C PHE A 22 1.72 -1.06 6.85
N ILE A 23 1.04 -0.51 5.84
CA ILE A 23 0.30 -1.29 4.85
C ILE A 23 0.66 -0.80 3.46
N VAL A 24 0.89 -1.75 2.55
CA VAL A 24 0.97 -1.52 1.12
C VAL A 24 -0.28 -2.14 0.50
N PHE A 25 -1.11 -1.32 -0.14
CA PHE A 25 -2.37 -1.75 -0.72
C PHE A 25 -2.35 -1.55 -2.23
N GLY A 26 -2.50 -2.65 -2.96
CA GLY A 26 -2.69 -2.65 -4.41
C GLY A 26 -4.18 -2.72 -4.75
N TRP A 27 -4.64 -1.91 -5.69
CA TRP A 27 -6.04 -1.92 -6.13
C TRP A 27 -6.16 -1.71 -7.64
N LYS A 28 -7.27 -2.15 -8.23
CA LYS A 28 -7.54 -1.98 -9.65
C LYS A 28 -8.25 -0.64 -9.88
N LYS A 29 -7.59 0.28 -10.58
CA LYS A 29 -8.11 1.62 -10.93
C LYS A 29 -9.22 1.55 -11.99
N GLY A 30 -9.11 0.61 -12.93
CA GLY A 30 -10.03 0.44 -14.04
C GLY A 30 -9.37 -0.29 -15.21
N ALA A 31 -9.99 -0.26 -16.40
CA ALA A 31 -9.32 -0.56 -17.65
C ALA A 31 -8.99 0.77 -18.35
N ASP A 32 -7.82 0.88 -18.99
CA ASP A 32 -7.53 2.02 -19.85
C ASP A 32 -8.36 1.95 -21.15
N GLU A 33 -8.30 3.01 -21.96
CA GLU A 33 -9.00 3.09 -23.25
C GLU A 33 -8.59 1.98 -24.24
N ALA A 34 -7.47 1.29 -23.99
CA ALA A 34 -6.96 0.14 -24.74
C ALA A 34 -7.31 -1.22 -24.08
N GLY A 35 -8.17 -1.24 -23.06
CA GLY A 35 -8.64 -2.45 -22.38
C GLY A 35 -7.65 -3.06 -21.37
N LYS A 36 -6.53 -2.42 -21.07
CA LYS A 36 -5.55 -2.94 -20.09
C LYS A 36 -5.94 -2.53 -18.68
N ALA A 37 -5.94 -3.49 -17.76
CA ALA A 37 -6.18 -3.22 -16.35
C ALA A 37 -5.09 -2.29 -15.79
N GLN A 38 -5.50 -1.12 -15.30
CA GLN A 38 -4.62 -0.23 -14.57
C GLN A 38 -4.70 -0.54 -13.08
N PHE A 39 -3.53 -0.64 -12.45
CA PHE A 39 -3.40 -0.89 -11.03
C PHE A 39 -2.81 0.35 -10.34
N GLY A 40 -3.29 0.63 -9.13
CA GLY A 40 -2.75 1.63 -8.23
C GLY A 40 -2.11 0.96 -7.03
N ILE A 41 -1.08 1.59 -6.48
CA ILE A 41 -0.46 1.19 -5.22
C ILE A 41 -0.48 2.41 -4.30
N VAL A 42 -0.87 2.20 -3.05
CA VAL A 42 -0.80 3.20 -1.98
C VAL A 42 -0.10 2.57 -0.77
N SER A 43 0.75 3.35 -0.11
CA SER A 43 1.41 2.96 1.13
C SER A 43 1.07 3.96 2.23
N SER A 44 0.75 3.46 3.42
CA SER A 44 0.56 4.28 4.62
C SER A 44 1.19 3.63 5.85
N TYR A 45 1.57 4.45 6.84
CA TYR A 45 2.23 4.01 8.07
C TYR A 45 1.63 4.73 9.28
N HIS A 46 1.50 4.00 10.39
CA HIS A 46 0.94 4.51 11.65
C HIS A 46 1.91 4.25 12.81
N LYS A 47 2.35 5.32 13.49
CA LYS A 47 3.25 5.29 14.66
C LYS A 47 4.59 4.55 14.45
N VAL A 48 4.95 4.21 13.22
CA VAL A 48 6.24 3.62 12.86
C VAL A 48 7.20 4.74 12.43
N PRO A 49 8.47 4.75 12.92
CA PRO A 49 9.47 5.68 12.42
C PRO A 49 9.62 5.54 10.90
N PRO A 50 9.68 6.65 10.13
CA PRO A 50 9.71 6.58 8.66
C PRO A 50 10.81 5.67 8.11
N GLN A 51 11.99 5.66 8.74
CA GLN A 51 13.10 4.80 8.33
C GLN A 51 12.80 3.31 8.50
N ALA A 52 12.11 2.94 9.58
CA ALA A 52 11.71 1.56 9.83
C ALA A 52 10.61 1.13 8.85
N ALA A 53 9.65 2.01 8.55
CA ALA A 53 8.61 1.77 7.55
C ALA A 53 9.22 1.55 6.16
N ILE A 54 10.15 2.42 5.72
CA ILE A 54 10.83 2.30 4.42
C ILE A 54 11.61 0.98 4.33
N LYS A 55 12.36 0.61 5.37
CA LYS A 55 13.11 -0.67 5.39
C LYS A 55 12.17 -1.88 5.37
N GLY A 56 11.10 -1.85 6.17
CA GLY A 56 10.10 -2.91 6.21
C GLY A 56 9.39 -3.09 4.87
N MET A 57 8.97 -2.00 4.23
CA MET A 57 8.38 -2.02 2.89
C MET A 57 9.35 -2.56 1.83
N SER A 58 10.61 -2.11 1.87
CA SER A 58 11.65 -2.57 0.93
C SER A 58 11.90 -4.08 1.07
N TRP A 59 11.96 -4.57 2.32
CA TRP A 59 12.08 -5.99 2.60
C TRP A 59 10.85 -6.78 2.10
N ALA A 60 9.64 -6.32 2.42
CA ALA A 60 8.41 -7.00 2.02
C ALA A 60 8.25 -7.08 0.49
N LEU A 61 8.58 -6.00 -0.23
CA LEU A 61 8.59 -5.99 -1.69
C LEU A 61 9.65 -6.95 -2.25
N ASN A 62 10.85 -6.95 -1.68
CA ASN A 62 11.91 -7.85 -2.13
C ASN A 62 11.58 -9.33 -1.88
N ASP A 63 10.98 -9.66 -0.72
CA ASP A 63 10.49 -11.01 -0.42
C ASP A 63 9.38 -11.44 -1.41
N PHE A 64 8.46 -10.53 -1.72
CA PHE A 64 7.39 -10.78 -2.68
C PHE A 64 7.94 -11.07 -4.09
N ILE A 65 8.92 -10.28 -4.56
CA ILE A 65 9.59 -10.48 -5.84
C ILE A 65 10.34 -11.82 -5.84
N SER A 66 11.09 -12.11 -4.78
CA SER A 66 11.91 -13.32 -4.67
C SER A 66 11.07 -14.60 -4.63
N ARG A 67 9.82 -14.56 -4.14
CA ARG A 67 8.89 -15.70 -4.16
C ARG A 67 8.17 -15.90 -5.49
N SER A 68 8.09 -14.85 -6.32
CA SER A 68 7.40 -14.87 -7.61
C SER A 68 8.32 -15.25 -8.78
N LEU A 69 9.64 -15.22 -8.57
CA LEU A 69 10.69 -15.68 -9.48
C LEU A 69 11.05 -17.13 -9.18
#